data_AF-A0A943GI30-F1
#
_entry.id   AF-A0A943GI30-F1
#
_cell.length_a   1.000
_cell.length_b   1.000
_cell.length_c   1.000
_cell.angle_alpha   90.00
_cell.angle_beta   90.00
_cell.angle_gamma   90.00
#
_symmetry.space_group_name_H-M   'P 1'
#
loop_
_entity.id
_entity.type
_entity.pdbx_description
1 polymer ?
#
loop_
_entity_poly.entity_id
_entity_poly.type
_entity_poly.pdbx_seq_one_letter_code
_entity_poly.pdbx_strand_id
1 'polypeptide(L)' 'MAVKQKNTKKKMALLGLKKDKDGDYRYIDPDDTTSEFVPVRNRNKNKENK' A
#
# COMPACT_ATOMS: atom_id res chain seq x y z
N MET A 1 -10.89 -25.76 -8.67
CA MET A 1 -10.66 -24.48 -9.40
C MET A 1 -9.43 -23.81 -8.79
N ALA A 2 -8.35 -23.61 -9.54
CA ALA A 2 -7.19 -22.88 -9.04
C ALA A 2 -7.52 -21.38 -9.02
N VAL A 3 -7.60 -20.78 -7.82
CA VAL A 3 -7.81 -19.34 -7.69
C VAL A 3 -6.52 -18.66 -8.15
N LYS A 4 -6.53 -18.10 -9.36
CA LYS A 4 -5.40 -17.28 -9.85
C LYS A 4 -5.14 -16.18 -8.84
N GLN A 5 -3.97 -16.23 -8.20
CA GLN A 5 -3.59 -15.19 -7.26
C GLN A 5 -3.45 -13.87 -8.03
N LYS A 6 -4.22 -12.87 -7.63
CA LYS A 6 -4.13 -11.52 -8.20
C LYS A 6 -2.99 -10.76 -7.52
N ASN A 7 -2.24 -10.00 -8.32
CA ASN A 7 -1.26 -9.05 -7.83
C ASN A 7 -2.02 -7.81 -7.35
N THR A 8 -2.14 -7.64 -6.03
CA THR A 8 -2.83 -6.49 -5.42
C THR A 8 -1.82 -5.42 -5.03
N LYS A 9 -2.23 -4.15 -4.97
CA LYS A 9 -1.37 -3.04 -4.52
C LYS A 9 -0.71 -3.32 -3.16
N LYS A 10 -1.46 -3.95 -2.23
CA LYS A 10 -0.95 -4.34 -0.90
C LYS A 10 0.16 -5.38 -0.98
N LYS A 11 0.05 -6.40 -1.85
CA LYS A 11 1.10 -7.40 -2.03
C LYS A 11 2.37 -6.77 -2.61
N MET A 12 2.23 -5.88 -3.58
CA MET A 12 3.38 -5.20 -4.18
C MET A 12 4.07 -4.27 -3.18
N ALA A 13 3.31 -3.52 -2.38
CA ALA A 13 3.87 -2.66 -1.33
C ALA A 13 4.62 -3.45 -0.24
N LEU A 14 4.14 -4.65 0.14
CA LEU A 14 4.83 -5.53 1.08
C LEU A 14 6.20 -6.02 0.55
N LEU A 15 6.34 -6.09 -0.78
CA LEU A 15 7.61 -6.41 -1.45
C LEU A 15 8.49 -5.17 -1.64
N GLY A 16 8.10 -4.02 -1.10
CA GLY A 16 8.79 -2.76 -1.31
C GLY A 16 8.68 -2.26 -2.75
N LEU A 17 7.60 -2.58 -3.47
CA LEU A 17 7.39 -2.16 -4.85
C LEU A 17 6.32 -1.06 -4.95
N LYS A 18 6.60 -0.01 -5.72
CA LYS A 18 5.69 1.08 -6.08
C LYS A 18 5.39 1.03 -7.57
N LYS A 19 4.13 1.31 -7.93
CA LYS A 19 3.70 1.41 -9.32
C LYS A 19 4.13 2.77 -9.87
N ASP A 20 4.83 2.78 -11.00
CA ASP A 20 5.19 4.01 -11.71
C ASP A 20 4.03 4.54 -12.56
N LYS A 21 4.26 5.66 -13.25
CA LYS A 21 3.27 6.30 -14.13
C LYS A 21 3.01 5.49 -15.39
N ASP A 22 3.99 4.70 -15.84
CA ASP A 22 3.95 3.89 -17.05
C ASP A 22 3.21 2.56 -16.82
N GLY A 23 3.09 2.16 -15.56
CA GLY A 23 2.32 1.00 -15.13
C GLY A 23 3.17 -0.14 -14.56
N ASP A 24 4.49 0.02 -14.56
CA ASP A 24 5.45 -0.96 -14.07
C ASP A 24 5.66 -0.84 -12.56
N TYR A 25 6.20 -1.89 -11.96
CA TYR A 25 6.54 -1.91 -10.54
C TYR A 25 8.05 -1.75 -10.36
N ARG A 26 8.45 -0.73 -9.61
CA ARG A 26 9.84 -0.45 -9.25
C ARG A 26 10.02 -0.52 -7.75
N TYR A 27 11.23 -0.82 -7.30
CA TYR A 27 11.54 -0.79 -5.87
C TYR A 27 11.37 0.62 -5.31
N ILE A 28 10.82 0.69 -4.11
CA ILE A 28 10.80 1.89 -3.29
C ILE A 28 12.23 2.09 -2.84
N ASP A 29 12.80 3.21 -3.27
CA ASP A 29 14.07 3.66 -2.75
C ASP A 29 13.85 4.07 -1.27
N PRO A 30 14.59 3.47 -0.31
CA PRO A 30 14.47 3.85 1.09
C PRO A 30 14.78 5.34 1.36
N ASP A 31 15.53 5.98 0.47
CA ASP A 31 15.88 7.40 0.55
C ASP A 31 14.86 8.31 -0.18
N ASP A 32 13.86 7.72 -0.87
CA ASP A 32 12.80 8.47 -1.54
C ASP A 32 11.77 9.00 -0.52
N THR A 33 12.04 10.21 -0.03
CA THR A 33 11.16 10.95 0.87
C THR A 33 9.89 11.47 0.20
N THR A 34 9.68 11.25 -1.12
CA THR A 34 8.46 11.67 -1.82
C THR A 34 7.29 10.72 -1.60
N SER A 35 7.48 9.63 -0.86
CA SER A 35 6.41 8.68 -0.57
C SER A 35 5.36 9.31 0.36
N GLU A 36 4.18 9.62 -0.18
CA GLU A 36 3.03 10.13 0.57
C GLU A 36 2.36 9.07 1.48
N PHE A 37 3.03 7.95 1.77
CA PHE A 37 2.45 6.90 2.61
C PHE A 37 2.37 7.36 4.07
N VAL A 38 1.34 8.15 4.36
CA VAL A 38 0.90 8.43 5.71
C VAL A 38 0.04 7.23 6.12
N PRO A 39 0.49 6.37 7.03
CA PRO A 39 -0.38 5.33 7.57
C PRO A 39 -1.59 6.03 8.21
N VAL A 40 -2.73 5.99 7.53
CA VAL A 40 -4.01 6.39 8.12
C VAL A 40 -4.33 5.34 9.16
N ARG A 41 -3.79 5.52 10.37
CA ARG A 41 -4.32 4.88 11.55
C ARG A 41 -5.74 5.42 11.68
N ASN A 42 -6.71 4.65 11.19
CA ASN A 42 -8.07 4.72 11.70
C ASN A 42 -7.97 4.31 13.18
N ARG A 43 -7.54 5.24 14.03
CA ARG A 43 -7.89 5.20 15.44
C ARG A 43 -9.40 5.30 15.38
N ASN A 44 -10.09 4.21 15.70
CA ASN A 44 -11.53 4.23 15.89
C ASN A 44 -11.84 5.38 16.85
N LYS A 45 -12.22 6.53 16.28
CA LYS A 45 -12.76 7.66 17.00
C LYS A 45 -14.10 7.15 17.52
N ASN A 46 -14.22 7.03 18.84
CA ASN A 46 -15.44 6.89 19.63
C ASN A 46 -16.63 6.21 18.94
N LYS A 47 -16.87 4.95 19.28
CA LYS A 47 -18.24 4.50 19.57
C LYS A 47 -18.46 4.55 21.08
N GLU A 48 -18.35 5.75 21.62
CA GLU A 48 -18.96 6.10 22.89
C GLU A 48 -19.90 7.25 22.54
N ASN A 49 -21.18 6.93 22.39
CA ASN A 49 -22.31 7.74 22.84
C ASN A 49 -23.64 7.08 22.46
N LYS A 50 -24.38 6.78 23.53
CA LYS A 50 -25.81 6.50 23.68
C LYS A 50 -26.29 5.07 23.56
#